data_AF-A0A6L8UDP6-F1
#
_entry.id   AF-A0A6L8UDP6-F1
#
_cell.length_a   1.000
_cell.length_b   1.000
_cell.length_c   1.000
_cell.angle_alpha   90.00
_cell.angle_beta   90.00
_cell.angle_gamma   90.00
#
_symmetry.space_group_name_H-M   'P 1'
#
loop_
_entity.id
_entity.type
_entity.pdbx_description
1 polymer ?
#
loop_
_entity_poly.entity_id
_entity_poly.type
_entity_poly.pdbx_seq_one_letter_code
_entity_poly.pdbx_strand_id
1 'polypeptide(L)'
;MKRIVKLFTASVILIAILAAIAVAKTLGRTEIRIDIHQNRELIHLSTFAEPPQFAIWLEDPVSRDLKTVFVTHRVAAGDWEGKANVPNALPYWSELFRKNGKTPGQSGNLGASDLVISGATPKADYFTIRVEVPPESEWICWIEMNLAGDFNDAYPEIDSRSYQEDEFKDGQPALLYRADILSVERSEYNPGLYAQSVWSSDTVFIEPVGDGITTAKNVFDTIRISVNRPKPRLINKYKIKEI
;
A
#
# COMPACT_ATOMS: atom_id res chain seq x y z
N MET A 1 -47.96 23.23 -20.80
CA MET A 1 -47.74 23.11 -19.33
C MET A 1 -47.81 21.66 -18.82
N LYS A 2 -48.94 20.94 -18.93
CA LYS A 2 -49.09 19.57 -18.38
C LYS A 2 -48.08 18.52 -18.88
N ARG A 3 -47.67 18.57 -20.17
CA ARG A 3 -46.64 17.67 -20.71
C ARG A 3 -45.24 17.93 -20.15
N ILE A 4 -44.87 19.20 -19.97
CA ILE A 4 -43.57 19.61 -19.41
C ILE A 4 -43.48 19.19 -17.95
N VAL A 5 -44.55 19.38 -17.17
CA VAL A 5 -44.62 18.91 -15.77
C VAL A 5 -44.49 17.38 -15.69
N LYS A 6 -45.17 16.63 -16.57
CA LYS A 6 -45.07 15.15 -16.61
C LYS A 6 -43.65 14.66 -16.95
N LEU A 7 -43.00 15.28 -17.94
CA LEU A 7 -41.62 14.98 -18.31
C LEU A 7 -40.66 15.29 -17.15
N PHE A 8 -40.82 16.44 -16.50
CA PHE A 8 -40.02 16.82 -15.35
C PHE A 8 -40.19 15.84 -14.18
N THR A 9 -41.42 15.46 -13.83
CA THR A 9 -41.67 14.46 -12.78
C THR A 9 -41.09 13.09 -13.13
N ALA A 10 -41.18 12.65 -14.39
CA ALA A 10 -40.61 11.37 -14.82
C ALA A 10 -39.08 11.38 -14.73
N SER A 11 -38.42 12.48 -15.10
CA SER A 11 -36.97 12.64 -14.95
C SER A 11 -36.54 12.63 -13.49
N VAL A 12 -37.27 13.30 -12.59
CA VAL A 12 -36.96 13.29 -11.14
C VAL A 12 -37.09 11.88 -10.55
N ILE A 13 -38.16 11.16 -10.90
CA ILE A 13 -38.36 9.77 -10.46
C ILE A 13 -37.23 8.87 -10.97
N LEU A 14 -36.83 9.01 -12.24
CA LEU A 14 -35.72 8.24 -12.80
C LEU A 14 -34.40 8.51 -12.06
N ILE A 15 -34.10 9.78 -11.77
CA ILE A 15 -32.89 10.16 -10.99
C ILE A 15 -32.95 9.55 -9.58
N ALA A 16 -34.10 9.60 -8.91
CA ALA A 16 -34.27 9.01 -7.58
C ALA A 16 -34.06 7.48 -7.59
N ILE A 17 -34.60 6.78 -8.61
CA ILE A 17 -34.40 5.34 -8.78
C ILE A 17 -32.92 5.03 -9.03
N LEU A 18 -32.24 5.78 -9.91
CA LEU A 18 -30.81 5.58 -10.18
C LEU A 18 -29.95 5.81 -8.93
N ALA A 19 -30.28 6.83 -8.12
CA ALA A 19 -29.61 7.10 -6.85
C ALA A 19 -29.86 5.96 -5.84
N ALA A 20 -31.10 5.48 -5.71
CA ALA A 20 -31.44 4.36 -4.83
C ALA A 20 -30.71 3.07 -5.23
N ILE A 21 -30.63 2.76 -6.53
CA ILE A 21 -29.87 1.62 -7.06
C ILE A 21 -28.37 1.78 -6.74
N ALA A 22 -27.80 2.98 -6.90
CA ALA A 22 -26.39 3.23 -6.59
C ALA A 22 -26.08 3.04 -5.09
N VAL A 23 -26.97 3.49 -4.21
CA VAL A 23 -26.85 3.27 -2.75
C VAL A 23 -27.02 1.79 -2.41
N ALA A 24 -28.00 1.12 -3.00
CA ALA A 24 -28.24 -0.30 -2.76
C ALA A 24 -27.03 -1.17 -3.15
N LYS A 25 -26.32 -0.80 -4.22
CA LYS A 25 -25.06 -1.46 -4.65
C LYS A 25 -23.87 -1.29 -3.67
N THR A 26 -24.01 -0.46 -2.65
CA THR A 26 -23.02 -0.30 -1.57
C THR A 26 -23.48 -0.94 -0.24
N LEU A 27 -24.66 -1.59 -0.22
CA LEU A 27 -25.05 -2.43 0.91
C LEU A 27 -24.19 -3.68 0.93
N GLY A 28 -23.66 -4.02 2.11
CA GLY A 28 -22.81 -5.20 2.29
C GLY A 28 -21.39 -5.07 1.74
N ARG A 29 -20.90 -3.85 1.49
CA ARG A 29 -19.50 -3.58 1.09
C ARG A 29 -18.85 -2.65 2.10
N THR A 30 -17.60 -2.96 2.43
CA THR A 30 -16.76 -2.14 3.30
C THR A 30 -15.46 -1.80 2.59
N GLU A 31 -14.93 -0.60 2.82
CA GLU A 31 -13.69 -0.10 2.24
C GLU A 31 -12.70 0.22 3.36
N ILE A 32 -11.52 -0.40 3.33
CA ILE A 32 -10.38 0.03 4.11
C ILE A 32 -9.69 1.14 3.34
N ARG A 33 -9.54 2.30 3.99
CA ARG A 33 -8.81 3.46 3.48
C ARG A 33 -7.54 3.64 4.30
N ILE A 34 -6.41 3.72 3.62
CA ILE A 34 -5.08 3.91 4.21
C ILE A 34 -4.59 5.28 3.74
N ASP A 35 -4.46 6.21 4.67
CA ASP A 35 -3.92 7.55 4.45
C ASP A 35 -2.51 7.61 5.02
N ILE A 36 -1.55 8.01 4.19
CA ILE A 36 -0.14 8.13 4.58
C ILE A 36 0.31 9.55 4.28
N HIS A 37 1.03 10.14 5.24
CA HIS A 37 1.83 11.34 5.05
C HIS A 37 3.30 10.99 4.99
N GLN A 38 4.01 11.57 4.04
CA GLN A 38 5.46 11.43 3.89
C GLN A 38 6.16 12.70 4.37
N ASN A 39 7.17 12.54 5.22
CA ASN A 39 8.01 13.65 5.63
C ASN A 39 8.97 14.03 4.48
N ARG A 40 8.59 15.05 3.71
CA ARG A 40 9.39 15.53 2.59
C ARG A 40 10.77 16.03 2.98
N GLU A 41 10.92 16.62 4.17
CA GLU A 41 12.20 17.17 4.59
C GLU A 41 13.22 16.04 4.71
N LEU A 42 12.84 14.94 5.37
CA LEU A 42 13.67 13.74 5.45
C LEU A 42 13.95 13.13 4.08
N ILE A 43 12.96 13.11 3.19
CA ILE A 43 13.17 12.65 1.81
C ILE A 43 14.22 13.49 1.11
N HIS A 44 14.16 14.83 1.18
CA HIS A 44 15.16 15.69 0.52
C HIS A 44 16.54 15.64 1.18
N LEU A 45 16.61 15.24 2.45
CA LEU A 45 17.88 15.07 3.17
C LEU A 45 18.55 13.72 2.89
N SER A 46 17.84 12.76 2.27
CA SER A 46 18.48 11.52 1.81
C SER A 46 19.40 11.79 0.62
N THR A 47 20.37 10.90 0.39
CA THR A 47 21.37 11.08 -0.67
C THR A 47 20.75 11.23 -2.06
N PHE A 48 19.61 10.59 -2.33
CA PHE A 48 18.99 10.60 -3.65
C PHE A 48 17.83 11.58 -3.80
N ALA A 49 17.29 12.11 -2.70
CA ALA A 49 16.10 12.95 -2.70
C ALA A 49 14.90 12.34 -3.46
N GLU A 50 14.84 11.00 -3.50
CA GLU A 50 13.80 10.25 -4.19
C GLU A 50 12.71 9.77 -3.21
N PRO A 51 11.43 9.70 -3.64
CA PRO A 51 10.37 9.17 -2.80
C PRO A 51 10.64 7.72 -2.34
N PRO A 52 10.23 7.36 -1.11
CA PRO A 52 10.41 6.02 -0.58
C PRO A 52 9.70 4.97 -1.44
N GLN A 53 10.27 3.77 -1.46
CA GLN A 53 9.62 2.59 -1.99
C GLN A 53 8.81 1.94 -0.88
N PHE A 54 7.62 1.42 -1.19
CA PHE A 54 6.79 0.76 -0.20
C PHE A 54 5.77 -0.18 -0.81
N ALA A 55 5.33 -1.13 -0.01
CA ALA A 55 4.25 -2.06 -0.32
C ALA A 55 3.26 -2.12 0.84
N ILE A 56 2.01 -2.40 0.49
CA ILE A 56 0.90 -2.56 1.42
C ILE A 56 0.20 -3.86 1.04
N TRP A 57 -0.03 -4.73 2.02
CA TRP A 57 -0.81 -5.94 1.81
C TRP A 57 -1.69 -6.25 3.03
N LEU A 58 -2.75 -7.00 2.77
CA LEU A 58 -3.61 -7.57 3.79
C LEU A 58 -3.30 -9.06 3.92
N GLU A 59 -3.32 -9.53 5.15
CA GLU A 59 -3.23 -10.94 5.51
C GLU A 59 -4.50 -11.36 6.24
N ASP A 60 -5.09 -12.46 5.78
CA ASP A 60 -6.17 -13.14 6.51
C ASP A 60 -5.58 -13.83 7.75
N PRO A 61 -6.00 -13.50 8.98
CA PRO A 61 -5.41 -14.08 10.18
C PRO A 61 -5.68 -15.58 10.34
N VAL A 62 -6.72 -16.11 9.68
CA VAL A 62 -7.13 -17.51 9.75
C VAL A 62 -6.48 -18.32 8.64
N SER A 63 -6.67 -17.93 7.37
CA SER A 63 -6.15 -18.70 6.23
C SER A 63 -4.69 -18.39 5.91
N ARG A 64 -4.16 -17.27 6.41
CA ARG A 64 -2.84 -16.71 6.05
C ARG A 64 -2.75 -16.31 4.58
N ASP A 65 -3.89 -16.10 3.93
CA ASP A 65 -3.91 -15.61 2.56
C ASP A 65 -3.44 -14.16 2.48
N LEU A 66 -2.51 -13.92 1.58
CA LEU A 66 -1.88 -12.61 1.38
C LEU A 66 -2.43 -11.94 0.13
N LYS A 67 -2.86 -10.69 0.27
CA LYS A 67 -3.40 -9.86 -0.81
C LYS A 67 -2.62 -8.55 -0.88
N THR A 68 -1.79 -8.40 -1.91
CA THR A 68 -1.15 -7.11 -2.18
C THR A 68 -2.23 -6.08 -2.52
N VAL A 69 -2.21 -4.95 -1.82
CA VAL A 69 -3.12 -3.82 -2.02
C VAL A 69 -2.45 -2.75 -2.89
N PHE A 70 -1.18 -2.48 -2.60
CA PHE A 70 -0.38 -1.49 -3.31
C PHE A 70 1.09 -1.89 -3.26
N VAL A 71 1.82 -1.58 -4.32
CA VAL A 71 3.29 -1.63 -4.35
C VAL A 71 3.77 -0.54 -5.30
N THR A 72 4.85 0.15 -4.93
CA THR A 72 5.45 1.17 -5.80
C THR A 72 5.93 0.56 -7.12
N HIS A 73 5.76 1.32 -8.22
CA HIS A 73 6.04 0.84 -9.57
C HIS A 73 7.46 0.25 -9.74
N ARG A 74 8.50 0.91 -9.22
CA ARG A 74 9.89 0.43 -9.38
C ARG A 74 10.08 -0.95 -8.76
N VAL A 75 9.50 -1.19 -7.57
CA VAL A 75 9.55 -2.52 -6.94
C VAL A 75 8.73 -3.54 -7.72
N ALA A 76 7.52 -3.17 -8.15
CA ALA A 76 6.63 -4.06 -8.89
C ALA A 76 7.22 -4.50 -10.25
N ALA A 77 7.83 -3.55 -10.97
CA ALA A 77 8.46 -3.78 -12.27
C ALA A 77 9.88 -4.37 -12.15
N GLY A 78 10.53 -4.23 -10.99
CA GLY A 78 11.97 -4.48 -10.85
C GLY A 78 12.83 -3.51 -11.66
N ASP A 79 12.33 -2.29 -11.85
CA ASP A 79 12.95 -1.25 -12.68
C ASP A 79 13.79 -0.32 -11.81
N TRP A 80 15.11 -0.49 -11.86
CA TRP A 80 16.08 0.23 -11.02
C TRP A 80 17.06 1.01 -11.89
N GLU A 81 17.23 2.29 -11.59
CA GLU A 81 18.13 3.14 -12.37
C GLU A 81 19.59 2.66 -12.24
N GLY A 82 20.14 2.16 -13.34
CA GLY A 82 21.53 1.70 -13.40
C GLY A 82 21.81 0.37 -12.68
N LYS A 83 20.81 -0.32 -12.13
CA LYS A 83 20.97 -1.61 -11.44
C LYS A 83 20.03 -2.68 -12.01
N ALA A 84 20.50 -3.92 -12.08
CA ALA A 84 19.68 -5.03 -12.54
C ALA A 84 18.65 -5.49 -11.49
N ASN A 85 18.98 -5.33 -10.21
CA ASN A 85 18.10 -5.67 -9.09
C ASN A 85 18.53 -4.92 -7.81
N VAL A 86 17.56 -4.63 -6.93
CA VAL A 86 17.79 -4.07 -5.59
C VAL A 86 16.96 -4.91 -4.61
N PRO A 87 17.49 -6.05 -4.13
CA PRO A 87 16.74 -6.98 -3.28
C PRO A 87 16.39 -6.38 -1.91
N ASN A 88 17.14 -5.36 -1.46
CA ASN A 88 16.98 -4.73 -0.15
C ASN A 88 15.85 -3.69 -0.10
N ALA A 89 15.30 -3.29 -1.25
CA ALA A 89 14.32 -2.20 -1.28
C ALA A 89 13.02 -2.54 -0.55
N LEU A 90 12.47 -3.75 -0.74
CA LEU A 90 11.31 -4.28 0.00
C LEU A 90 11.47 -5.80 0.14
N PRO A 91 12.39 -6.27 0.99
CA PRO A 91 12.84 -7.65 0.98
C PRO A 91 11.73 -8.60 1.44
N TYR A 92 10.92 -8.23 2.42
CA TYR A 92 9.89 -9.12 2.95
C TYR A 92 8.73 -9.29 1.97
N TRP A 93 8.21 -8.19 1.42
CA TRP A 93 7.19 -8.25 0.40
C TRP A 93 7.70 -9.02 -0.84
N SER A 94 8.94 -8.78 -1.25
CA SER A 94 9.53 -9.49 -2.39
C SER A 94 9.66 -11.00 -2.14
N GLU A 95 10.02 -11.42 -0.94
CA GLU A 95 10.04 -12.83 -0.55
C GLU A 95 8.64 -13.44 -0.60
N LEU A 96 7.65 -12.78 0.01
CA LEU A 96 6.27 -13.27 0.09
C LEU A 96 5.62 -13.45 -1.29
N PHE A 97 5.82 -12.49 -2.19
CA PHE A 97 5.11 -12.43 -3.46
C PHE A 97 5.97 -12.86 -4.67
N ARG A 98 7.27 -12.53 -4.75
CA ARG A 98 8.08 -12.85 -5.95
C ARG A 98 8.71 -14.24 -5.88
N LYS A 99 9.30 -14.63 -4.75
CA LYS A 99 9.97 -15.95 -4.62
C LYS A 99 9.00 -17.13 -4.60
N ASN A 100 7.81 -16.94 -4.04
CA ASN A 100 6.79 -18.00 -3.95
C ASN A 100 5.97 -18.20 -5.24
N GLY A 101 6.38 -17.61 -6.37
CA GLY A 101 5.64 -17.70 -7.65
C GLY A 101 4.30 -16.98 -7.66
N LYS A 102 3.98 -16.20 -6.61
CA LYS A 102 2.78 -15.36 -6.51
C LYS A 102 3.04 -14.01 -7.17
N THR A 103 3.27 -14.01 -8.48
CA THR A 103 3.44 -12.78 -9.27
C THR A 103 2.35 -11.77 -8.87
N PRO A 104 2.67 -10.47 -8.69
CA PRO A 104 1.65 -9.46 -8.45
C PRO A 104 0.61 -9.53 -9.57
N GLY A 105 -0.61 -9.98 -9.26
CA GLY A 105 -1.70 -10.15 -10.22
C GLY A 105 -1.91 -11.58 -10.76
N GLN A 106 -1.25 -12.60 -10.20
CA GLN A 106 -1.56 -14.00 -10.51
C GLN A 106 -1.78 -14.78 -9.21
N SER A 107 -2.95 -14.57 -8.60
CA SER A 107 -3.54 -15.59 -7.72
C SER A 107 -4.35 -16.54 -8.60
N GLY A 108 -4.10 -17.84 -8.49
CA GLY A 108 -4.84 -18.86 -9.22
C GLY A 108 -6.32 -18.84 -8.86
N ASN A 109 -7.20 -18.90 -9.87
CA ASN A 109 -8.64 -19.06 -9.77
C ASN A 109 -9.33 -18.24 -8.67
N LEU A 110 -9.23 -16.90 -8.74
CA LEU A 110 -10.04 -15.99 -7.94
C LEU A 110 -10.71 -14.96 -8.86
N GLY A 111 -12.04 -14.90 -8.81
CA GLY A 111 -12.85 -14.18 -9.79
C GLY A 111 -12.62 -12.66 -9.80
N ALA A 112 -12.35 -12.12 -11.00
CA ALA A 112 -12.61 -10.74 -11.49
C ALA A 112 -12.44 -9.53 -10.53
N SER A 113 -11.69 -9.65 -9.43
CA SER A 113 -11.56 -8.59 -8.41
C SER A 113 -10.17 -8.55 -7.75
N ASP A 114 -9.14 -9.04 -8.44
CA ASP A 114 -7.75 -8.95 -7.96
C ASP A 114 -7.27 -7.48 -8.02
N LEU A 115 -7.34 -6.83 -6.86
CA LEU A 115 -6.89 -5.47 -6.58
C LEU A 115 -5.36 -5.41 -6.46
N VAL A 116 -4.63 -5.65 -7.54
CA VAL A 116 -3.26 -5.14 -7.65
C VAL A 116 -3.32 -3.78 -8.31
N ILE A 117 -3.24 -2.72 -7.50
CA ILE A 117 -3.00 -1.37 -8.00
C ILE A 117 -1.51 -1.14 -7.89
N SER A 118 -0.73 -1.61 -8.88
CA SER A 118 0.57 -1.00 -9.10
C SER A 118 0.31 0.46 -9.49
N GLY A 119 0.84 1.38 -8.70
CA GLY A 119 0.65 2.81 -8.91
C GLY A 119 1.99 3.51 -9.03
N ALA A 120 1.99 4.66 -9.71
CA ALA A 120 3.11 5.58 -9.63
C ALA A 120 3.38 5.90 -8.15
N THR A 121 4.65 5.89 -7.75
CA THR A 121 5.03 6.32 -6.40
C THR A 121 4.46 7.71 -6.15
N PRO A 122 3.59 7.89 -5.13
CA PRO A 122 2.99 9.18 -4.88
C PRO A 122 4.06 10.23 -4.59
N LYS A 123 4.14 11.26 -5.44
CA LYS A 123 5.02 12.42 -5.25
C LYS A 123 4.42 13.49 -4.32
N ALA A 124 3.17 13.28 -3.92
CA ALA A 124 2.47 14.16 -3.00
C ALA A 124 2.73 13.72 -1.56
N ASP A 125 2.83 14.70 -0.69
CA ASP A 125 3.10 14.54 0.74
C ASP A 125 2.03 13.65 1.38
N TYR A 126 0.77 13.81 0.95
CA TYR A 126 -0.35 12.95 1.34
C TYR A 126 -0.82 12.08 0.18
N PHE A 127 -1.06 10.80 0.46
CA PHE A 127 -1.71 9.90 -0.47
C PHE A 127 -2.65 8.93 0.24
N THR A 128 -3.60 8.41 -0.53
CA THR A 128 -4.68 7.54 -0.04
C THR A 128 -4.79 6.30 -0.89
N ILE A 129 -4.78 5.13 -0.25
CA ILE A 129 -5.11 3.84 -0.86
C ILE A 129 -6.46 3.37 -0.33
N ARG A 130 -7.24 2.72 -1.18
CA ARG A 130 -8.57 2.17 -0.84
C ARG A 130 -8.66 0.74 -1.36
N VAL A 131 -9.10 -0.17 -0.50
CA VAL A 131 -9.34 -1.58 -0.82
C VAL A 131 -10.68 -1.99 -0.27
N GLU A 132 -11.48 -2.70 -1.06
CA GLU A 132 -12.75 -3.23 -0.59
C GLU A 132 -12.56 -4.60 0.06
N VAL A 133 -13.23 -4.81 1.18
CA VAL A 133 -13.22 -6.05 1.96
C VAL A 133 -14.65 -6.43 2.39
N PRO A 134 -14.91 -7.70 2.71
CA PRO A 134 -16.18 -8.10 3.32
C PRO A 134 -16.42 -7.32 4.63
N PRO A 135 -17.64 -6.86 4.92
CA PRO A 135 -17.96 -6.26 6.21
C PRO A 135 -17.67 -7.21 7.37
N GLU A 136 -17.25 -6.66 8.52
CA GLU A 136 -16.99 -7.41 9.76
C GLU A 136 -15.92 -8.52 9.64
N SER A 137 -15.14 -8.52 8.55
CA SER A 137 -13.96 -9.37 8.39
C SER A 137 -12.74 -8.82 9.12
N GLU A 138 -11.89 -9.72 9.58
CA GLU A 138 -10.62 -9.42 10.24
C GLU A 138 -9.45 -9.48 9.25
N TRP A 139 -8.51 -8.56 9.38
CA TRP A 139 -7.31 -8.48 8.55
C TRP A 139 -6.12 -8.02 9.36
N ILE A 140 -4.93 -8.53 9.04
CA ILE A 140 -3.67 -7.90 9.43
C ILE A 140 -3.22 -7.05 8.25
N CYS A 141 -3.14 -5.73 8.45
CA CYS A 141 -2.56 -4.82 7.46
C CYS A 141 -1.07 -4.65 7.74
N TRP A 142 -0.30 -4.85 6.68
CA TRP A 142 1.15 -4.72 6.68
C TRP A 142 1.57 -3.61 5.71
N ILE A 143 2.55 -2.82 6.12
CA ILE A 143 3.16 -1.78 5.30
C ILE A 143 4.67 -1.94 5.43
N GLU A 144 5.37 -2.23 4.34
CA GLU A 144 6.84 -2.24 4.28
C GLU A 144 7.28 -0.97 3.55
N MET A 145 8.20 -0.20 4.14
CA MET A 145 8.68 1.06 3.58
C MET A 145 10.19 1.16 3.72
N ASN A 146 10.83 1.64 2.66
CA ASN A 146 12.25 1.91 2.60
C ASN A 146 12.51 3.25 1.90
N LEU A 147 13.51 3.99 2.40
CA LEU A 147 14.01 5.21 1.80
C LEU A 147 15.48 5.00 1.41
N ALA A 148 15.73 4.83 0.12
CA ALA A 148 17.08 4.67 -0.40
C ALA A 148 17.96 5.89 -0.06
N GLY A 149 19.22 5.62 0.28
CA GLY A 149 20.21 6.63 0.63
C GLY A 149 19.98 7.29 1.99
N ASP A 150 19.20 6.67 2.88
CA ASP A 150 18.96 7.14 4.24
C ASP A 150 20.08 6.70 5.20
N PHE A 151 21.30 7.17 4.92
CA PHE A 151 22.51 6.78 5.66
C PHE A 151 22.63 7.49 7.02
N ASN A 152 23.27 6.80 7.97
CA ASN A 152 23.66 7.38 9.26
C ASN A 152 24.91 6.65 9.82
N ASP A 153 25.30 6.93 11.07
CA ASP A 153 26.48 6.30 11.69
C ASP A 153 26.39 4.77 11.81
N ALA A 154 25.17 4.22 12.00
CA ALA A 154 24.93 2.78 12.10
C ALA A 154 24.78 2.10 10.73
N TYR A 155 24.35 2.85 9.72
CA TYR A 155 24.15 2.43 8.34
C TYR A 155 24.89 3.40 7.40
N PRO A 156 26.25 3.38 7.42
CA PRO A 156 27.04 4.32 6.65
C PRO A 156 27.03 3.94 5.16
N GLU A 157 27.17 4.94 4.30
CA GLU A 157 27.36 4.71 2.86
C GLU A 157 28.66 3.96 2.57
N ILE A 158 29.71 4.22 3.35
CA ILE A 158 31.02 3.56 3.30
C ILE A 158 31.41 3.18 4.72
N ASP A 159 31.62 1.88 4.96
CA ASP A 159 32.11 1.39 6.24
C ASP A 159 33.59 1.76 6.41
N SER A 160 33.90 2.56 7.44
CA SER A 160 35.25 3.08 7.68
C SER A 160 36.31 2.03 8.02
N ARG A 161 35.92 0.79 8.37
CA ARG A 161 36.84 -0.28 8.77
C ARG A 161 37.15 -1.22 7.62
N SER A 162 36.11 -1.62 6.90
CA SER A 162 36.19 -2.56 5.78
C SER A 162 36.36 -1.87 4.43
N TYR A 163 36.14 -0.54 4.38
CA TYR A 163 36.10 0.28 3.17
C TYR A 163 35.12 -0.23 2.12
N GLN A 164 34.14 -1.03 2.55
CA GLN A 164 33.07 -1.49 1.70
C GLN A 164 32.00 -0.41 1.62
N GLU A 165 31.48 -0.24 0.41
CA GLU A 165 30.35 0.63 0.13
C GLU A 165 29.05 -0.17 0.31
N ASP A 166 27.97 0.51 0.69
CA ASP A 166 26.62 -0.07 0.55
C ASP A 166 26.32 -0.31 -0.94
N GLU A 167 26.48 -1.55 -1.37
CA GLU A 167 26.26 -2.02 -2.75
C GLU A 167 24.88 -1.59 -3.28
N PHE A 168 23.85 -1.63 -2.43
CA PHE A 168 22.48 -1.35 -2.83
C PHE A 168 22.09 0.10 -2.62
N LYS A 169 22.89 0.87 -1.90
CA LYS A 169 22.67 2.29 -1.60
C LYS A 169 21.35 2.51 -0.87
N ASP A 170 21.06 1.63 0.07
CA ASP A 170 19.80 1.61 0.78
C ASP A 170 19.88 2.52 2.01
N GLY A 171 20.98 2.43 2.76
CA GLY A 171 21.11 3.06 4.07
C GLY A 171 20.39 2.25 5.14
N GLN A 172 19.49 2.89 5.88
CA GLN A 172 18.69 2.21 6.90
C GLN A 172 17.77 1.13 6.29
N PRO A 173 17.55 0.00 7.00
CA PRO A 173 16.74 -1.11 6.51
C PRO A 173 15.27 -0.72 6.32
N ALA A 174 14.57 -1.50 5.50
CA ALA A 174 13.13 -1.38 5.34
C ALA A 174 12.39 -1.62 6.67
N LEU A 175 11.38 -0.80 6.93
CA LEU A 175 10.58 -0.86 8.16
C LEU A 175 9.20 -1.45 7.88
N LEU A 176 8.75 -2.31 8.79
CA LEU A 176 7.45 -2.95 8.77
C LEU A 176 6.52 -2.30 9.79
N TYR A 177 5.40 -1.77 9.32
CA TYR A 177 4.29 -1.33 10.14
C TYR A 177 3.14 -2.34 10.09
N ARG A 178 2.45 -2.52 11.21
CA ARG A 178 1.39 -3.53 11.38
C ARG A 178 0.17 -2.97 12.09
N ALA A 179 -1.02 -3.33 11.63
CA ALA A 179 -2.28 -3.11 12.35
C ALA A 179 -3.22 -4.31 12.21
N ASP A 180 -3.85 -4.70 13.31
CA ASP A 180 -4.98 -5.63 13.32
C ASP A 180 -6.28 -4.84 13.08
N ILE A 181 -7.01 -5.19 12.03
CA ILE A 181 -8.19 -4.46 11.54
C ILE A 181 -9.41 -5.36 11.63
N LEU A 182 -10.45 -4.89 12.33
CA LEU A 182 -11.82 -5.35 12.16
C LEU A 182 -12.56 -4.38 11.24
N SER A 183 -13.10 -4.87 10.12
CA SER A 183 -13.75 -4.05 9.07
C SER A 183 -15.18 -3.62 9.41
N VAL A 184 -15.32 -2.99 10.58
CA VAL A 184 -16.54 -2.32 11.05
C VAL A 184 -16.52 -0.84 10.64
N GLU A 185 -17.62 -0.35 10.07
CA GLU A 185 -17.73 1.04 9.61
C GLU A 185 -17.40 2.04 10.73
N ARG A 186 -16.63 3.08 10.41
CA ARG A 186 -16.16 4.16 11.31
C ARG A 186 -15.08 3.75 12.30
N SER A 187 -14.54 2.53 12.22
CA SER A 187 -13.33 2.16 12.95
C SER A 187 -12.10 2.85 12.37
N GLU A 188 -11.19 3.27 13.25
CA GLU A 188 -9.88 3.84 12.90
C GLU A 188 -8.76 3.06 13.60
N TYR A 189 -7.62 2.92 12.92
CA TYR A 189 -6.44 2.22 13.40
C TYR A 189 -5.17 3.00 13.04
N ASN A 190 -4.19 2.95 13.93
CA ASN A 190 -2.86 3.51 13.71
C ASN A 190 -1.85 2.36 13.70
N PRO A 191 -1.24 2.02 12.55
CA PRO A 191 -0.24 0.96 12.49
C PRO A 191 0.95 1.26 13.39
N GLY A 192 1.34 0.26 14.19
CA GLY A 192 2.56 0.34 15.00
C GLY A 192 3.77 -0.08 14.17
N LEU A 193 4.91 0.56 14.41
CA LEU A 193 6.20 0.08 13.93
C LEU A 193 6.49 -1.28 14.58
N TYR A 194 6.56 -2.33 13.77
CA TYR A 194 6.58 -3.73 14.22
C TYR A 194 7.99 -4.33 14.18
N ALA A 195 8.70 -4.15 13.07
CA ALA A 195 9.98 -4.79 12.82
C ALA A 195 10.76 -4.04 11.72
N GLN A 196 12.01 -4.44 11.52
CA GLN A 196 12.78 -4.14 10.31
C GLN A 196 12.91 -5.42 9.47
N SER A 197 12.97 -5.28 8.15
CA SER A 197 13.26 -6.36 7.22
C SER A 197 14.63 -6.15 6.60
N VAL A 198 15.49 -7.17 6.73
CA VAL A 198 16.88 -7.13 6.31
C VAL A 198 17.12 -8.26 5.33
N TRP A 199 17.74 -7.96 4.20
CA TRP A 199 18.22 -8.97 3.26
C TRP A 199 19.71 -9.19 3.45
N SER A 200 20.11 -10.45 3.61
CA SER A 200 21.51 -10.85 3.71
C SER A 200 21.69 -12.21 3.05
N SER A 201 22.61 -12.30 2.08
CA SER A 201 22.98 -13.54 1.41
C SER A 201 21.77 -14.35 0.92
N ASP A 202 20.93 -13.72 0.10
CA ASP A 202 19.69 -14.29 -0.46
C ASP A 202 18.59 -14.68 0.54
N THR A 203 18.76 -14.37 1.82
CA THR A 203 17.78 -14.66 2.87
C THR A 203 17.21 -13.36 3.43
N VAL A 204 15.91 -13.35 3.72
CA VAL A 204 15.25 -12.22 4.38
C VAL A 204 15.05 -12.53 5.85
N PHE A 205 15.42 -11.58 6.70
CA PHE A 205 15.29 -11.65 8.15
C PHE A 205 14.33 -10.57 8.62
N ILE A 206 13.41 -10.94 9.50
CA ILE A 206 12.53 -10.01 10.20
C ILE A 206 13.03 -9.89 11.63
N GLU A 207 13.47 -8.69 11.99
CA GLU A 207 14.15 -8.43 13.25
C GLU A 207 13.43 -7.32 14.03
N PRO A 208 13.57 -7.28 15.36
CA PRO A 208 13.20 -6.10 16.12
C PRO A 208 13.89 -4.86 15.55
N VAL A 209 13.21 -3.71 15.60
CA VAL A 209 13.78 -2.44 15.14
C VAL A 209 15.01 -2.10 15.99
N GLY A 210 16.16 -1.98 15.34
CA GLY A 210 17.42 -1.69 16.02
C GLY A 210 17.52 -0.25 16.52
N ASP A 211 18.34 -0.02 17.55
CA ASP A 211 18.60 1.32 18.10
C ASP A 211 19.27 2.28 17.10
N GLY A 212 19.90 1.73 16.05
CA GLY A 212 20.50 2.50 14.96
C GLY A 212 19.49 3.14 14.00
N ILE A 213 18.20 2.83 14.12
CA ILE A 213 17.14 3.40 13.26
C ILE A 213 16.78 4.82 13.73
N THR A 214 17.07 5.78 12.87
CA THR A 214 16.97 7.23 13.13
C THR A 214 15.84 7.87 12.32
N THR A 215 16.13 8.31 11.09
CA THR A 215 15.24 9.04 10.19
C THR A 215 14.19 8.14 9.54
N ALA A 216 14.53 6.89 9.20
CA ALA A 216 13.61 5.95 8.53
C ALA A 216 12.24 5.82 9.23
N LYS A 217 12.20 5.78 10.57
CA LYS A 217 10.95 5.66 11.35
C LYS A 217 9.99 6.86 11.21
N ASN A 218 10.48 7.97 10.68
CA ASN A 218 9.75 9.22 10.52
C ASN A 218 9.50 9.57 9.05
N VAL A 219 9.96 8.74 8.09
CA VAL A 219 9.70 8.96 6.66
C VAL A 219 8.19 8.93 6.40
N PHE A 220 7.50 7.96 6.99
CA PHE A 220 6.04 8.00 7.13
C PHE A 220 5.72 8.51 8.53
N ASP A 221 5.62 9.83 8.68
CA ASP A 221 5.35 10.46 9.99
C ASP A 221 3.90 10.26 10.47
N THR A 222 2.98 9.94 9.54
CA THR A 222 1.58 9.66 9.81
C THR A 222 1.09 8.53 8.94
N ILE A 223 0.55 7.48 9.57
CA ILE A 223 -0.18 6.41 8.90
C ILE A 223 -1.53 6.27 9.62
N ARG A 224 -2.63 6.43 8.89
CA ARG A 224 -3.98 6.23 9.40
C ARG A 224 -4.73 5.24 8.55
N ILE A 225 -5.37 4.28 9.20
CA ILE A 225 -6.28 3.35 8.55
C ILE A 225 -7.69 3.65 9.04
N SER A 226 -8.65 3.79 8.13
CA SER A 226 -10.06 3.99 8.46
C SER A 226 -10.93 3.03 7.67
N VAL A 227 -11.98 2.54 8.32
CA VAL A 227 -12.95 1.65 7.70
C VAL A 227 -14.19 2.44 7.35
N ASN A 228 -14.50 2.53 6.06
CA ASN A 228 -15.55 3.38 5.54
C ASN A 228 -16.53 2.57 4.69
N ARG A 229 -17.73 3.10 4.51
CA ARG A 229 -18.62 2.63 3.46
C ARG A 229 -18.13 3.15 2.11
N PRO A 230 -18.00 2.30 1.07
CA PRO A 230 -17.59 2.76 -0.24
C PRO A 230 -18.61 3.76 -0.79
N LYS A 231 -18.11 4.82 -1.43
CA LYS A 231 -18.98 5.86 -2.02
C LYS A 231 -19.85 5.24 -3.13
N PRO A 232 -21.15 5.55 -3.21
CA PRO A 232 -22.01 5.11 -4.31
C PRO A 232 -21.43 5.57 -5.65
N ARG A 233 -21.17 4.63 -6.56
CA ARG A 233 -20.73 4.93 -7.93
C ARG A 233 -21.78 4.44 -8.92
N LEU A 234 -22.24 5.35 -9.79
CA LEU A 234 -23.15 5.02 -10.89
C LEU A 234 -22.46 4.20 -11.99
N ILE A 235 -21.16 4.43 -12.19
CA ILE A 235 -20.32 3.74 -13.19
C ILE A 235 -19.14 3.10 -12.47
N ASN A 236 -18.99 1.79 -12.64
CA ASN A 236 -17.76 1.10 -12.25
C ASN A 236 -16.73 1.29 -13.37
N LYS A 237 -15.78 2.22 -13.19
CA LYS A 237 -14.73 2.51 -14.18
C LYS A 237 -13.83 1.31 -14.48
N TYR A 238 -13.84 0.28 -13.63
CA TYR A 238 -13.07 -0.97 -13.82
C TYR A 238 -13.86 -2.06 -14.58
N LYS A 239 -15.13 -1.81 -14.95
CA LYS A 239 -15.96 -2.71 -15.76
C LYS A 239 -16.12 -2.29 -17.22
N ILE A 240 -15.41 -1.27 -17.70
CA ILE A 240 -15.47 -0.89 -19.11
C ILE A 240 -14.49 -1.76 -19.90
N LYS A 241 -14.95 -2.96 -20.27
CA LYS A 241 -14.60 -3.69 -21.50
C LYS A 241 -15.41 -4.99 -21.57
N GLU A 242 -16.61 -4.89 -22.15
CA GLU A 242 -17.20 -5.89 -23.05
C GLU A 242 -18.22 -5.13 -23.92
N ILE A 243 -17.72 -4.44 -24.95
CA ILE A 243 -18.46 -4.13 -26.18
C ILE A 243 -17.52 -4.51 -27.31
#